data_AF-A0A942NBV5-F1
#
_entry.id   AF-A0A942NBV5-F1
#
_cell.length_a   1.000
_cell.length_b   1.000
_cell.length_c   1.000
_cell.angle_alpha   90.00
_cell.angle_beta   90.00
_cell.angle_gamma   90.00
#
_symmetry.space_group_name_H-M   'P 1'
#
loop_
_entity.id
_entity.type
_entity.pdbx_description
1 polymer ?
#
loop_
_entity_poly.entity_id
_entity_poly.type
_entity_poly.pdbx_seq_one_letter_code
_entity_poly.pdbx_strand_id
1 'polypeptide(L)'
;MEDKNLSATESLHLIEGMINKAKDRFAENGLLYLLWGWVVLACSITQYILIMYSNFSKPEMVWAITWLVVIFQIFYLSKQEKNRKVKTYTDELIGFVWMVFGISMFIVGFILGKNNQWTSMYPIIIGLYGMPTFLSGAIMKFKPLKVGAICCWIFAILSTFIPLQYSLLLIGAAVIVAWIIPGYLLRQKFIQENK
;
A
#
# COMPACT_ATOMS: atom_id res chain seq x y z
N MET A 1 -12.47 15.76 46.74
CA MET A 1 -12.68 14.94 45.54
C MET A 1 -13.40 13.71 46.04
N GLU A 2 -14.70 13.56 45.75
CA GLU A 2 -15.48 12.43 46.23
C GLU A 2 -15.02 11.16 45.52
N ASP A 3 -14.49 10.20 46.27
CA ASP A 3 -14.25 8.84 45.81
C ASP A 3 -15.60 8.19 45.54
N LYS A 4 -16.09 8.34 44.31
CA LYS A 4 -17.24 7.61 43.81
C LYS A 4 -16.88 6.14 43.80
N ASN A 5 -17.35 5.38 44.79
CA ASN A 5 -17.29 3.92 44.80
C ASN A 5 -18.07 3.42 43.59
N LEU A 6 -17.35 3.16 42.49
CA LEU A 6 -17.91 2.57 41.27
C LEU A 6 -18.52 1.23 41.65
N SER A 7 -19.80 1.04 41.31
CA SER A 7 -20.45 -0.26 41.40
C SER A 7 -19.65 -1.28 40.58
N ALA A 8 -19.56 -2.54 41.02
CA ALA A 8 -18.85 -3.59 40.28
C ALA A 8 -19.25 -3.66 38.79
N THR A 9 -20.51 -3.35 38.47
CA THR A 9 -21.03 -3.23 37.10
C THR A 9 -20.52 -2.01 36.34
N GLU A 10 -20.39 -0.85 36.99
CA GLU A 10 -19.79 0.36 36.38
C GLU A 10 -18.30 0.17 36.14
N SER A 11 -17.58 -0.46 37.08
CA SER A 11 -16.17 -0.83 36.94
C SER A 11 -15.96 -1.78 35.76
N LEU A 12 -16.82 -2.79 35.62
CA LEU A 12 -16.81 -3.72 34.48
C LEU A 12 -17.08 -2.99 33.16
N HIS A 13 -18.08 -2.12 33.10
CA HIS A 13 -18.36 -1.31 31.91
C HIS A 13 -17.24 -0.33 31.56
N LEU A 14 -16.58 0.24 32.56
CA LEU A 14 -15.46 1.15 32.37
C LEU A 14 -14.22 0.39 31.91
N ILE A 15 -13.94 -0.79 32.47
CA ILE A 15 -12.89 -1.71 32.00
C ILE A 15 -13.18 -2.17 30.56
N GLU A 16 -14.42 -2.56 30.25
CA GLU A 16 -14.83 -2.92 28.90
C GLU A 16 -14.69 -1.74 27.93
N GLY A 17 -15.05 -0.52 28.36
CA GLY A 17 -14.85 0.71 27.61
C GLY A 17 -13.37 1.02 27.38
N MET A 18 -12.51 0.82 28.39
CA MET A 18 -11.06 0.99 28.29
C MET A 18 -10.43 -0.09 27.39
N ILE A 19 -10.84 -1.34 27.53
CA ILE A 19 -10.41 -2.46 26.69
C ILE A 19 -10.84 -2.21 25.25
N ASN A 20 -12.09 -1.84 24.97
CA ASN A 20 -12.57 -1.54 23.62
C ASN A 20 -11.94 -0.27 23.03
N LYS A 21 -11.55 0.70 23.86
CA LYS A 21 -10.83 1.90 23.43
C LYS A 21 -9.34 1.62 23.17
N ALA A 22 -8.76 0.65 23.87
CA ALA A 22 -7.38 0.18 23.69
C ALA A 22 -7.25 -0.89 22.58
N LYS A 23 -8.33 -1.62 22.28
CA LYS A 23 -8.40 -2.60 21.20
C LYS A 23 -8.39 -1.84 19.88
N ASP A 24 -7.18 -1.66 19.34
CA ASP A 24 -6.83 -1.11 18.02
C ASP A 24 -8.06 -0.75 17.17
N ARG A 25 -8.49 0.52 17.24
CA ARG A 25 -9.31 1.06 16.16
C ARG A 25 -8.39 1.12 14.96
N PHE A 26 -8.55 0.19 14.02
CA PHE A 26 -7.85 0.24 12.75
C PHE A 26 -8.23 1.56 12.06
N ALA A 27 -7.38 2.57 12.19
CA ALA A 27 -7.65 3.90 11.67
C ALA A 27 -7.51 3.96 10.14
N GLU A 28 -7.03 2.88 9.52
CA GLU A 28 -6.73 2.79 8.12
C GLU A 28 -7.89 2.17 7.33
N ASN A 29 -8.55 2.99 6.52
CA ASN A 29 -9.74 2.62 5.72
C ASN A 29 -9.37 1.84 4.43
N GLY A 30 -8.09 1.57 4.19
CA GLY A 30 -7.64 0.82 3.01
C GLY A 30 -7.80 1.56 1.67
N LEU A 31 -8.34 2.78 1.70
CA LEU A 31 -8.60 3.61 0.51
C LEU A 31 -7.33 3.87 -0.30
N LEU A 32 -6.20 4.14 0.36
CA LEU A 32 -4.93 4.37 -0.34
C LEU A 32 -4.42 3.11 -1.04
N TYR A 33 -4.53 1.93 -0.40
CA TYR A 33 -4.18 0.66 -1.03
C TYR A 33 -5.08 0.36 -2.24
N LEU A 34 -6.38 0.62 -2.14
CA LEU A 34 -7.32 0.48 -3.26
C LEU A 34 -7.02 1.44 -4.40
N LEU A 35 -6.75 2.72 -4.10
CA LEU A 35 -6.43 3.74 -5.09
C LEU A 35 -5.19 3.33 -5.88
N TRP A 36 -4.11 3.01 -5.17
CA TRP A 36 -2.87 2.56 -5.78
C TRP A 36 -3.03 1.25 -6.55
N GLY A 37 -3.84 0.32 -6.04
CA GLY A 37 -4.25 -0.91 -6.72
C GLY A 37 -4.84 -0.67 -8.10
N TRP A 38 -5.85 0.19 -8.18
CA TRP A 38 -6.54 0.50 -9.44
C TRP A 38 -5.68 1.29 -10.41
N VAL A 39 -4.88 2.24 -9.91
CA VAL A 39 -3.98 3.04 -10.76
C VAL A 39 -2.95 2.17 -11.44
N VAL A 40 -2.25 1.31 -10.67
CA VAL A 40 -1.19 0.47 -11.24
C VAL A 40 -1.77 -0.57 -12.21
N LEU A 41 -2.95 -1.12 -11.91
CA LEU A 41 -3.65 -2.03 -12.81
C LEU A 41 -4.07 -1.34 -14.12
N ALA A 42 -4.61 -0.12 -14.05
CA ALA A 42 -4.97 0.64 -15.24
C ALA A 42 -3.74 1.01 -16.08
N CYS A 43 -2.65 1.42 -15.43
CA CYS A 43 -1.39 1.72 -16.10
C CYS A 43 -0.80 0.49 -16.79
N SER A 44 -0.77 -0.67 -16.13
CA SER A 44 -0.19 -1.88 -16.71
C SER A 44 -0.99 -2.38 -17.91
N ILE A 45 -2.33 -2.36 -17.85
CA ILE A 45 -3.20 -2.72 -18.98
C ILE A 45 -3.00 -1.74 -20.14
N THR A 46 -3.01 -0.43 -19.85
CA THR A 46 -2.89 0.60 -20.89
C THR A 46 -1.54 0.52 -21.59
N GLN A 47 -0.44 0.34 -20.85
CA GLN A 47 0.89 0.15 -21.42
C GLN A 47 0.98 -1.13 -22.27
N TYR A 48 0.37 -2.23 -21.81
CA TYR A 48 0.32 -3.47 -22.59
C TYR A 48 -0.40 -3.27 -23.93
N ILE A 49 -1.57 -2.61 -23.92
CA ILE A 49 -2.33 -2.30 -25.12
C ILE A 49 -1.52 -1.38 -26.06
N LEU A 50 -0.85 -0.36 -25.52
CA LEU A 50 -0.01 0.56 -26.29
C LEU A 50 1.16 -0.15 -26.97
N ILE A 51 1.80 -1.13 -26.31
CA ILE A 51 2.88 -1.93 -26.90
C ILE A 51 2.35 -2.82 -28.03
N MET A 52 1.13 -3.35 -27.90
CA MET A 52 0.58 -4.32 -28.86
C MET A 52 -0.10 -3.66 -30.07
N TYR A 53 -0.77 -2.52 -29.89
CA TYR A 53 -1.59 -1.87 -30.92
C TYR A 53 -1.00 -0.59 -31.50
N SER A 54 0.07 -0.03 -30.93
CA SER A 54 0.67 1.20 -31.45
C SER A 54 2.18 1.09 -31.53
N ASN A 55 2.77 1.53 -32.65
CA ASN A 55 4.20 1.86 -32.75
C ASN A 55 4.53 3.16 -31.98
N PHE A 56 3.97 3.31 -30.77
CA PHE A 56 4.19 4.48 -29.94
C PHE A 56 5.61 4.42 -29.40
N SER A 57 6.41 5.44 -29.71
CA SER A 57 7.84 5.43 -29.44
C SER A 57 8.20 5.40 -27.94
N LYS A 58 7.24 5.66 -27.03
CA LYS A 58 7.43 5.66 -25.56
C LYS A 58 6.16 5.21 -24.80
N PRO A 59 5.84 3.91 -24.73
CA PRO A 59 4.68 3.39 -24.00
C PRO A 59 4.72 3.67 -22.48
N GLU A 60 5.91 3.95 -21.95
CA GLU A 60 6.13 4.22 -20.51
C GLU A 60 5.52 5.53 -20.03
N MET A 61 5.12 6.42 -20.95
CA MET A 61 4.53 7.73 -20.60
C MET A 61 3.21 7.60 -19.81
N VAL A 62 2.55 6.43 -19.88
CA VAL A 62 1.35 6.10 -19.09
C VAL A 62 1.62 6.20 -17.58
N TRP A 63 2.84 5.89 -17.15
CA TRP A 63 3.23 5.99 -15.74
C TRP A 63 3.29 7.44 -15.24
N ALA A 64 3.26 8.45 -16.11
CA ALA A 64 3.18 9.85 -15.70
C ALA A 64 1.96 10.14 -14.80
N ILE A 65 0.88 9.38 -14.96
CA ILE A 65 -0.32 9.51 -14.12
C ILE A 65 -0.03 9.19 -12.64
N THR A 66 0.98 8.36 -12.35
CA THR A 66 1.37 8.05 -10.97
C THR A 66 1.87 9.26 -10.21
N TRP A 67 2.49 10.24 -10.88
CA TRP A 67 2.89 11.50 -10.26
C TRP A 67 1.68 12.32 -9.80
N LEU A 68 0.61 12.37 -10.60
CA LEU A 68 -0.64 13.02 -10.20
C LEU A 68 -1.26 12.33 -8.99
N VAL A 69 -1.16 11.00 -8.93
CA VAL A 69 -1.65 10.19 -7.81
C VAL A 69 -0.84 10.43 -6.53
N VAL A 70 0.49 10.54 -6.62
CA VAL A 70 1.35 10.91 -5.48
C VAL A 70 0.97 12.30 -4.96
N ILE A 71 0.75 13.27 -5.84
CA ILE A 71 0.31 14.62 -5.46
C ILE A 71 -1.03 14.53 -4.73
N PHE A 72 -2.01 13.83 -5.29
CA PHE A 72 -3.31 13.61 -4.64
C PHE A 72 -3.17 12.93 -3.28
N GLN A 73 -2.32 11.90 -3.16
CA GLN A 73 -2.06 11.20 -1.92
C GLN A 73 -1.51 12.14 -0.84
N ILE A 74 -0.54 13.00 -1.18
CA ILE A 74 0.02 13.98 -0.25
C ILE A 74 -1.08 14.93 0.23
N PHE A 75 -1.86 15.50 -0.68
CA PHE A 75 -2.99 16.38 -0.32
C PHE A 75 -4.03 15.67 0.57
N TYR A 76 -4.37 14.43 0.24
CA TYR A 76 -5.33 13.63 0.99
C TYR A 76 -4.81 13.32 2.40
N LEU A 77 -3.55 12.91 2.53
CA LEU A 77 -2.89 12.65 3.81
C LEU A 77 -2.80 13.92 4.67
N SER A 78 -2.35 15.05 4.12
CA SER A 78 -2.27 16.32 4.85
C SER A 78 -3.65 16.81 5.32
N LYS A 79 -4.70 16.62 4.51
CA LYS A 79 -6.07 16.97 4.90
C LYS A 79 -6.61 16.05 6.00
N GLN A 80 -6.27 14.75 5.96
CA GLN A 80 -6.59 13.82 7.03
C GLN A 80 -5.85 14.14 8.33
N GLU A 81 -4.58 14.50 8.24
CA GLU A 81 -3.73 14.84 9.39
C GLU A 81 -4.29 16.06 10.14
N LYS A 82 -4.80 17.06 9.42
CA LYS A 82 -5.47 18.23 10.02
C LYS A 82 -6.77 17.89 10.76
N ASN A 83 -7.43 16.79 10.39
CA ASN A 83 -8.69 16.34 10.99
C ASN A 83 -8.50 15.20 12.02
N ARG A 84 -7.34 14.54 12.05
CA ARG A 84 -7.03 13.45 12.98
C ARG A 84 -6.54 14.05 14.31
N LYS A 85 -7.30 13.81 15.39
CA LYS A 85 -6.96 14.32 16.73
C LYS A 85 -5.80 13.58 17.41
N VAL A 86 -5.46 12.36 16.96
CA VAL A 86 -4.35 11.54 17.51
C VAL A 86 -3.75 10.69 16.39
N LYS A 87 -2.42 10.72 16.22
CA LYS A 87 -1.69 9.73 15.41
C LYS A 87 -1.45 8.49 16.26
N THR A 88 -1.74 7.31 15.73
CA THR A 88 -1.39 6.07 16.43
C THR A 88 0.07 5.69 16.15
N TYR A 89 0.70 4.95 17.07
CA TYR A 89 2.03 4.37 16.83
C TYR A 89 2.08 3.52 15.54
N THR A 90 0.97 2.86 15.21
CA THR A 90 0.81 2.09 13.97
C THR A 90 0.89 2.98 12.72
N ASP A 91 0.19 4.11 12.71
CA ASP A 91 0.23 5.06 11.58
C ASP A 91 1.65 5.62 11.37
N GLU A 92 2.37 5.92 12.46
CA GLU A 92 3.72 6.46 12.43
C GLU A 92 4.73 5.45 11.88
N LEU A 93 4.67 4.20 12.35
CA LEU A 93 5.51 3.11 11.85
C LEU A 93 5.28 2.85 10.36
N ILE A 94 4.02 2.84 9.91
CA ILE A 94 3.69 2.69 8.49
C ILE A 94 4.26 3.88 7.70
N GLY A 95 4.14 5.11 8.20
CA GLY A 95 4.77 6.29 7.61
C GLY A 95 6.29 6.14 7.41
N PHE A 96 7.01 5.65 8.43
CA PHE A 96 8.45 5.40 8.31
C PHE A 96 8.78 4.32 7.29
N VAL A 97 8.00 3.23 7.23
CA VAL A 97 8.17 2.17 6.22
C VAL A 97 8.08 2.74 4.80
N TRP A 98 7.08 3.58 4.53
CA TRP A 98 6.90 4.21 3.23
C TRP A 98 7.98 5.26 2.92
N MET A 99 8.45 5.98 3.93
CA MET A 99 9.56 6.92 3.78
C MET A 99 10.87 6.21 3.39
N VAL A 100 11.21 5.13 4.09
CA VAL A 100 12.40 4.30 3.78
C VAL A 100 12.28 3.69 2.38
N PHE A 101 11.09 3.22 2.01
CA PHE A 101 10.83 2.73 0.66
C PHE A 101 11.05 3.81 -0.41
N GLY A 102 10.50 5.02 -0.21
CA GLY A 102 10.67 6.14 -1.15
C GLY A 102 12.14 6.54 -1.34
N ILE A 103 12.91 6.62 -0.25
CA ILE A 103 14.35 6.91 -0.30
C ILE A 103 15.10 5.80 -1.04
N SER A 104 14.79 4.53 -0.74
CA SER A 104 15.41 3.37 -1.39
C SER A 104 15.12 3.35 -2.90
N MET A 105 13.88 3.69 -3.29
CA MET A 105 13.47 3.79 -4.69
C MET A 105 14.24 4.89 -5.43
N PHE A 106 14.45 6.05 -4.79
CA PHE A 106 15.23 7.15 -5.35
C PHE A 106 16.69 6.75 -5.58
N ILE A 107 17.33 6.10 -4.61
CA ILE A 107 18.72 5.62 -4.72
C ILE A 107 18.85 4.61 -5.86
N VAL A 108 17.95 3.62 -5.93
CA VAL A 108 17.98 2.60 -6.98
C VAL A 108 17.73 3.22 -8.35
N GLY A 109 16.76 4.13 -8.47
CA GLY A 109 16.51 4.87 -9.70
C GLY A 109 17.74 5.66 -10.18
N PHE A 110 18.44 6.32 -9.26
CA PHE A 110 19.67 7.05 -9.56
C PHE A 110 20.81 6.13 -10.04
N ILE A 111 21.01 4.98 -9.38
CA ILE A 111 22.04 3.99 -9.77
C ILE A 111 21.74 3.40 -11.16
N LEU A 112 20.49 2.98 -11.40
CA LEU A 112 20.10 2.40 -12.69
C LEU A 112 20.17 3.42 -13.82
N GLY A 113 19.77 4.66 -13.56
CA GLY A 113 19.86 5.76 -14.51
C GLY A 113 21.29 6.07 -14.91
N LYS A 114 22.24 6.07 -13.95
CA LYS A 114 23.66 6.26 -14.24
C LYS A 114 24.25 5.13 -15.10
N ASN A 115 23.81 3.88 -14.87
CA ASN A 115 24.31 2.70 -15.59
C ASN A 115 23.53 2.38 -16.88
N ASN A 116 22.54 3.21 -17.23
CA ASN A 116 21.66 3.03 -18.38
C ASN A 116 20.93 1.65 -18.44
N GLN A 117 20.74 0.99 -17.30
CA GLN A 117 20.17 -0.35 -17.17
C GLN A 117 18.65 -0.31 -16.87
N TRP A 118 17.91 0.46 -17.67
CA TRP A 118 16.48 0.69 -17.49
C TRP A 118 15.63 -0.59 -17.64
N THR A 119 16.11 -1.59 -18.37
CA THR A 119 15.44 -2.89 -18.55
C THR A 119 15.31 -3.69 -17.25
N SER A 120 16.25 -3.54 -16.31
CA SER A 120 16.22 -4.21 -15.00
C SER A 120 15.35 -3.47 -13.96
N MET A 121 14.78 -2.32 -14.31
CA MET A 121 14.03 -1.47 -13.38
C MET A 121 12.75 -2.13 -12.86
N TYR A 122 11.99 -2.79 -13.73
CA TYR A 122 10.70 -3.41 -13.38
C TYR A 122 10.82 -4.50 -12.31
N PRO A 123 11.66 -5.55 -12.44
CA PRO A 123 11.79 -6.60 -11.41
C PRO A 123 12.32 -6.06 -10.08
N ILE A 124 13.25 -5.09 -10.12
CA ILE A 124 13.80 -4.48 -8.90
C ILE A 124 12.72 -3.68 -8.17
N ILE A 125 11.91 -2.91 -8.90
CA ILE A 125 10.80 -2.15 -8.29
C ILE A 125 9.80 -3.10 -7.65
N ILE A 126 9.34 -4.15 -8.34
CA ILE A 126 8.37 -5.11 -7.77
C ILE A 126 8.94 -5.79 -6.53
N GLY A 127 10.21 -6.18 -6.56
CA GLY A 127 10.91 -6.78 -5.42
C GLY A 127 10.96 -5.84 -4.21
N LEU A 128 11.38 -4.59 -4.43
CA LEU A 128 11.37 -3.55 -3.41
C LEU A 128 9.95 -3.25 -2.89
N TYR A 129 8.95 -3.32 -3.78
CA TYR A 129 7.55 -3.03 -3.48
C TYR A 129 6.93 -4.02 -2.48
N GLY A 130 7.38 -5.28 -2.52
CA GLY A 130 6.91 -6.29 -1.57
C GLY A 130 7.31 -5.97 -0.13
N MET A 131 8.42 -5.26 0.10
CA MET A 131 8.92 -4.95 1.45
C MET A 131 7.98 -4.02 2.25
N PRO A 132 7.61 -2.81 1.78
CA PRO A 132 6.70 -1.96 2.53
C PRO A 132 5.32 -2.60 2.67
N THR A 133 4.85 -3.32 1.64
CA THR A 133 3.55 -4.04 1.68
C THR A 133 3.54 -5.12 2.77
N PHE A 134 4.63 -5.89 2.89
CA PHE A 134 4.75 -6.92 3.94
C PHE A 134 4.85 -6.30 5.34
N LEU A 135 5.68 -5.27 5.50
CA LEU A 135 5.87 -4.60 6.79
C LEU A 135 4.58 -3.91 7.24
N SER A 136 3.88 -3.20 6.35
CA SER A 136 2.55 -2.65 6.64
C SER A 136 1.58 -3.76 7.07
N GLY A 137 1.64 -4.94 6.43
CA GLY A 137 0.82 -6.09 6.80
C GLY A 137 1.19 -6.70 8.15
N ALA A 138 2.46 -6.67 8.51
CA ALA A 138 2.96 -7.14 9.81
C ALA A 138 2.58 -6.17 10.94
N ILE A 139 2.77 -4.87 10.73
CA ILE A 139 2.43 -3.81 11.69
C ILE A 139 0.91 -3.81 11.94
N MET A 140 0.09 -3.86 10.89
CA MET A 140 -1.36 -3.95 11.01
C MET A 140 -1.86 -5.34 11.44
N LYS A 141 -0.96 -6.32 11.64
CA LYS A 141 -1.32 -7.73 11.91
C LYS A 141 -2.34 -8.28 10.90
N PHE A 142 -2.30 -7.79 9.66
CA PHE A 142 -3.26 -8.10 8.60
C PHE A 142 -2.68 -9.14 7.64
N LYS A 143 -3.10 -10.40 7.81
CA LYS A 143 -2.60 -11.54 7.02
C LYS A 143 -2.74 -11.37 5.50
N PRO A 144 -3.84 -10.83 4.95
CA PRO A 144 -3.99 -10.68 3.50
C PRO A 144 -2.88 -9.85 2.85
N LEU A 145 -2.41 -8.79 3.50
CA LEU A 145 -1.35 -7.93 2.95
C LEU A 145 0.02 -8.63 2.95
N LYS A 146 0.28 -9.50 3.96
CA LYS A 146 1.49 -10.33 4.01
C LYS A 146 1.53 -11.37 2.89
N VAL A 147 0.40 -12.06 2.65
CA VAL A 147 0.27 -13.01 1.54
C VAL A 147 0.45 -12.28 0.20
N GLY A 148 -0.16 -11.10 0.08
CA GLY A 148 0.02 -10.20 -1.05
C GLY A 148 1.47 -9.89 -1.39
N ALA A 149 2.27 -9.52 -0.38
CA ALA A 149 3.68 -9.22 -0.55
C ALA A 149 4.53 -10.45 -0.96
N ILE A 150 4.24 -11.62 -0.38
CA ILE A 150 4.91 -12.88 -0.76
C ILE A 150 4.61 -13.21 -2.24
N CYS A 151 3.36 -13.03 -2.67
CA CYS A 151 3.00 -13.19 -4.08
C CYS A 151 3.75 -12.19 -4.98
N CYS A 152 3.90 -10.92 -4.56
CA CYS A 152 4.72 -9.95 -5.30
C CYS A 152 6.17 -10.40 -5.48
N TRP A 153 6.80 -10.96 -4.45
CA TRP A 153 8.16 -11.47 -4.56
C TRP A 153 8.28 -12.67 -5.50
N ILE A 154 7.30 -13.58 -5.48
CA ILE A 154 7.24 -14.70 -6.43
C ILE A 154 7.11 -14.15 -7.87
N PHE A 155 6.22 -13.17 -8.09
CA PHE A 155 6.06 -12.54 -9.40
C PHE A 155 7.29 -11.74 -9.84
N ALA A 156 8.02 -11.11 -8.92
CA ALA A 156 9.29 -10.44 -9.22
C ALA A 156 10.32 -11.42 -9.78
N ILE A 157 10.49 -12.59 -9.15
CA ILE A 157 11.40 -13.64 -9.64
C ILE A 157 10.93 -14.18 -10.98
N LEU A 158 9.62 -14.44 -11.15
CA LEU A 158 9.10 -14.91 -12.44
C LEU A 158 9.31 -13.88 -13.55
N SER A 159 9.22 -12.58 -13.24
CA SER A 159 9.40 -11.51 -14.22
C SER A 159 10.83 -11.42 -14.79
N THR A 160 11.85 -11.92 -14.09
CA THR A 160 13.22 -11.96 -14.63
C THR A 160 13.43 -13.01 -15.72
N PHE A 161 12.54 -14.00 -15.83
CA PHE A 161 12.64 -15.07 -16.84
C PHE A 161 11.72 -14.85 -18.04
N ILE A 162 10.94 -13.76 -18.03
CA ILE A 162 9.82 -13.54 -18.95
C ILE A 162 10.05 -12.26 -19.76
N PRO A 163 9.68 -12.22 -21.06
CA PRO A 163 9.77 -11.00 -21.86
C PRO A 163 8.95 -9.85 -21.29
N LEU A 164 9.45 -8.62 -21.44
CA LEU A 164 8.89 -7.37 -20.87
C LEU A 164 7.37 -7.21 -21.07
N GLN A 165 6.85 -7.68 -22.21
CA GLN A 165 5.43 -7.62 -22.58
C GLN A 165 4.54 -8.35 -21.57
N TYR A 166 4.96 -9.54 -21.13
CA TYR A 166 4.21 -10.36 -20.17
C TYR A 166 4.51 -9.94 -18.72
N SER A 167 5.67 -9.33 -18.47
CA SER A 167 6.00 -8.75 -17.16
C SER A 167 5.00 -7.68 -16.71
N LEU A 168 4.38 -6.94 -17.64
CA LEU A 168 3.31 -5.98 -17.35
C LEU A 168 2.02 -6.66 -16.88
N LEU A 169 1.65 -7.80 -17.46
CA LEU A 169 0.50 -8.59 -17.02
C LEU A 169 0.74 -9.20 -15.64
N LEU A 170 1.96 -9.64 -15.37
CA LEU A 170 2.41 -10.09 -14.05
C LEU A 170 2.30 -8.99 -12.98
N ILE A 171 2.66 -7.75 -13.31
CA ILE A 171 2.45 -6.60 -12.43
C ILE A 171 0.95 -6.41 -12.11
N GLY A 172 0.10 -6.46 -13.14
CA GLY A 172 -1.35 -6.39 -12.96
C GLY A 172 -1.87 -7.48 -12.01
N ALA A 173 -1.46 -8.73 -12.22
CA ALA A 173 -1.83 -9.85 -11.35
C ALA A 173 -1.30 -9.68 -9.91
N ALA A 174 -0.04 -9.25 -9.76
CA ALA A 174 0.57 -8.99 -8.47
C ALA A 174 -0.20 -7.93 -7.66
N VAL A 175 -0.59 -6.84 -8.32
CA VAL A 175 -1.33 -5.74 -7.69
C VAL A 175 -2.74 -6.16 -7.26
N ILE A 176 -3.43 -7.00 -8.02
CA ILE A 176 -4.73 -7.54 -7.62
C ILE A 176 -4.60 -8.27 -6.28
N VAL A 177 -3.61 -9.17 -6.18
CA VAL A 177 -3.39 -9.99 -5.00
C VAL A 177 -2.85 -9.19 -3.82
N ALA A 178 -1.94 -8.25 -4.09
CA ALA A 178 -1.27 -7.48 -3.05
C ALA A 178 -2.10 -6.35 -2.49
N TRP A 179 -2.91 -5.69 -3.31
CA TRP A 179 -3.51 -4.41 -2.95
C TRP A 179 -5.01 -4.36 -3.10
N ILE A 180 -5.57 -4.90 -4.18
CA ILE A 180 -7.02 -4.84 -4.41
C ILE A 180 -7.75 -5.75 -3.43
N ILE A 181 -7.36 -7.03 -3.35
CA ILE A 181 -7.98 -7.99 -2.43
C ILE A 181 -7.83 -7.53 -0.96
N PRO A 182 -6.60 -7.22 -0.47
CA PRO A 182 -6.43 -6.77 0.91
C PRO A 182 -7.11 -5.42 1.16
N GLY A 183 -7.13 -4.52 0.18
CA GLY A 183 -7.77 -3.20 0.30
C GLY A 183 -9.29 -3.29 0.49
N TYR A 184 -9.98 -4.17 -0.24
CA TYR A 184 -11.41 -4.39 -0.03
C TYR A 184 -11.70 -5.06 1.32
N LEU A 185 -10.88 -6.04 1.72
CA LEU A 185 -11.01 -6.69 3.02
C LEU A 185 -10.78 -5.71 4.18
N LEU A 186 -9.78 -4.83 4.06
CA LEU A 186 -9.49 -3.80 5.07
C LEU A 186 -10.65 -2.80 5.16
N ARG A 187 -11.22 -2.38 4.02
CA ARG A 187 -12.37 -1.47 3.97
C ARG A 187 -13.62 -2.08 4.59
N GLN A 188 -13.89 -3.37 4.34
CA GLN A 188 -15.01 -4.07 4.97
C GLN A 188 -14.85 -4.13 6.49
N LYS A 189 -13.64 -4.44 6.98
CA LYS A 189 -13.33 -4.46 8.41
C LYS A 189 -13.51 -3.08 9.05
N PHE A 190 -13.02 -2.02 8.39
CA PHE A 190 -13.20 -0.64 8.83
C PHE A 190 -14.68 -0.23 8.94
N ILE A 191 -15.54 -0.66 8.00
CA ILE A 191 -16.98 -0.37 8.03
C ILE A 191 -17.67 -1.13 9.18
N GLN A 192 -17.25 -2.36 9.48
CA GLN A 192 -17.82 -3.15 10.58
C GLN A 192 -17.44 -2.60 11.95
N GLU A 193 -16.21 -2.09 12.13
CA GLU A 193 -15.74 -1.56 13.41
C GLU A 193 -16.25 -0.13 13.72
N ASN A 194 -16.75 0.60 12.71
CA ASN A 194 -17.29 1.96 12.86
C ASN A 194 -18.82 2.05 12.69
N LYS A 195 -19.51 0.91 12.67
CA LYS A 195 -20.98 0.81 12.80
C LYS A 195 -21.37 0.73 14.27
#